data_AF-A0A166KP20-F1
#
_entry.id   AF-A0A166KP20-F1
#
_cell.length_a   1.000
_cell.length_b   1.000
_cell.length_c   1.000
_cell.angle_alpha   90.00
_cell.angle_beta   90.00
_cell.angle_gamma   90.00
#
_symmetry.space_group_name_H-M   'P 1'
#
loop_
_entity.id
_entity.type
_entity.pdbx_description
1 polymer ?
#
loop_
_entity_poly.entity_id
_entity_poly.type
_entity_poly.pdbx_seq_one_letter_code
_entity_poly.pdbx_strand_id
1 'polypeptide(L)'
;MPLTADCIANALLGLPVVGLIVRAVLAPAPEPRSFTLSSATPGNKIVKQLSFQGRYCIPSQVADRQVDDPVLLLDGLNDILGTHYSFHSIPALRPIMIYCIRKEYDLGMAYGLLRHWWFDISNFPSLLFHFEVLERQDSERRERVVYGGLFEERLTPPRRVWDLYSNRVLPFWAIQASWDESEIRHLRRSYEIQAVSHAWMPPALRHSMFTSINGFKWPVPIPKDINLDDLRIELLNLR
;
A
#
# COMPACT_ATOMS: atom_id res chain seq x y z
N MET A 1 -3.62 -40.78 -26.69
CA MET A 1 -4.99 -41.10 -26.22
C MET A 1 -5.48 -42.30 -27.01
N PRO A 2 -6.12 -43.31 -26.39
CA PRO A 2 -7.03 -43.29 -25.21
C PRO A 2 -6.33 -43.81 -23.91
N LEU A 3 -6.62 -43.34 -22.67
CA LEU A 3 -7.78 -43.59 -21.76
C LEU A 3 -8.01 -45.12 -21.56
N THR A 4 -7.96 -45.75 -20.37
CA THR A 4 -8.24 -45.36 -18.98
C THR A 4 -7.77 -46.45 -17.97
N ALA A 5 -7.49 -46.01 -16.73
CA ALA A 5 -7.59 -46.63 -15.39
C ALA A 5 -7.77 -48.15 -15.22
N ASP A 6 -7.02 -48.76 -14.29
CA ASP A 6 -7.57 -49.07 -12.96
C ASP A 6 -6.56 -49.61 -11.94
N CYS A 7 -6.87 -49.31 -10.68
CA CYS A 7 -6.16 -49.60 -9.45
C CYS A 7 -6.28 -51.08 -9.01
N ILE A 8 -5.31 -51.57 -8.22
CA ILE A 8 -5.46 -52.13 -6.84
C ILE A 8 -4.26 -53.04 -6.48
N ALA A 9 -3.63 -52.66 -5.37
CA ALA A 9 -2.94 -53.42 -4.32
C ALA A 9 -2.08 -54.66 -4.63
N ASN A 10 -0.84 -54.66 -4.10
CA ASN A 10 -0.54 -55.47 -2.92
C ASN A 10 0.77 -55.04 -2.23
N ALA A 11 0.75 -55.18 -0.90
CA ALA A 11 1.76 -54.70 0.03
C ALA A 11 2.85 -55.74 0.34
N LEU A 12 3.91 -55.22 0.98
CA LEU A 12 4.93 -55.89 1.82
C LEU A 12 6.09 -56.59 1.11
N LEU A 13 7.31 -56.07 1.29
CA LEU A 13 8.26 -56.56 2.30
C LEU A 13 9.47 -55.61 2.45
N GLY A 14 9.65 -55.08 3.66
CA GLY A 14 10.92 -54.82 4.37
C GLY A 14 12.00 -53.93 3.75
N LEU A 15 12.24 -52.76 4.38
CA LEU A 15 13.52 -52.32 4.96
C LEU A 15 13.37 -50.87 5.52
N PRO A 16 13.82 -50.55 6.75
CA PRO A 16 13.76 -49.20 7.27
C PRO A 16 14.97 -48.40 6.77
N VAL A 17 14.78 -47.54 5.78
CA VAL A 17 15.75 -46.47 5.52
C VAL A 17 15.55 -45.43 6.63
N VAL A 18 16.47 -45.41 7.60
CA VAL A 18 16.58 -44.34 8.59
C VAL A 18 17.01 -43.07 7.82
N GLY A 19 16.03 -42.39 7.25
CA GLY A 19 16.19 -41.05 6.70
C GLY A 19 16.34 -40.08 7.85
N LEU A 20 17.56 -39.61 8.07
CA LEU A 20 17.87 -38.49 8.95
C LEU A 20 17.10 -37.26 8.41
N ILE A 21 15.90 -36.99 8.95
CA ILE A 21 15.20 -35.74 8.67
C ILE A 21 15.98 -34.65 9.40
N VAL A 22 16.92 -34.03 8.68
CA VAL A 22 17.44 -32.72 9.07
C VAL A 22 16.26 -31.76 8.96
N ARG A 23 15.58 -31.52 10.07
CA ARG A 23 14.74 -30.33 10.22
C ARG A 23 15.69 -29.14 10.09
N ALA A 24 15.76 -28.58 8.89
CA ALA A 24 16.25 -27.22 8.74
C ALA A 24 15.41 -26.36 9.68
N VAL A 25 16.04 -25.85 10.74
CA VAL A 25 15.44 -24.82 11.59
C VAL A 25 15.30 -23.62 10.67
N LEU A 26 14.11 -23.45 10.07
CA LEU A 26 13.76 -22.21 9.41
C LEU A 26 13.89 -21.13 10.48
N ALA A 27 14.84 -20.22 10.30
CA ALA A 27 14.95 -19.05 11.16
C ALA A 27 13.57 -18.40 11.23
N PRO A 28 13.11 -17.96 12.43
CA PRO A 28 11.83 -17.28 12.53
C PRO A 28 11.81 -16.08 11.59
N ALA A 29 10.67 -15.86 10.92
CA ALA A 29 10.48 -14.69 10.09
C ALA A 29 10.78 -13.42 10.93
N PRO A 30 11.41 -12.40 10.35
CA PRO A 30 11.79 -11.21 11.07
C PRO A 30 10.50 -10.46 11.44
N GLU A 31 10.43 -9.93 12.65
CA GLU A 31 9.27 -9.12 13.04
C GLU A 31 9.21 -7.85 12.18
N PRO A 32 8.01 -7.40 11.78
CA PRO A 32 7.86 -6.16 11.04
C PRO A 32 8.45 -4.98 11.81
N ARG A 33 9.21 -4.15 11.12
CA ARG A 33 9.89 -3.01 11.71
C ARG A 33 8.89 -2.02 12.33
N SER A 34 9.14 -1.66 13.59
CA SER A 34 8.45 -0.55 14.25
C SER A 34 9.15 0.77 13.95
N PHE A 35 8.38 1.78 13.61
CA PHE A 35 8.88 3.13 13.35
C PHE A 35 8.27 4.11 14.34
N THR A 36 9.05 5.14 14.66
CA THR A 36 8.61 6.29 15.45
C THR A 36 8.63 7.52 14.55
N LEU A 37 7.48 8.16 14.41
CA LEU A 37 7.33 9.47 13.81
C LEU A 37 7.39 10.51 14.93
N SER A 38 8.03 11.65 14.68
CA SER A 38 8.14 12.74 15.65
C SER A 38 7.82 14.06 14.96
N SER A 39 7.24 14.99 15.72
CA SER A 39 6.88 16.29 15.20
C SER A 39 8.08 17.01 14.58
N ALA A 40 7.86 17.59 13.41
CA ALA A 40 8.86 18.41 12.73
C ALA A 40 8.82 19.88 13.20
N THR A 41 7.78 20.30 13.92
CA THR A 41 7.60 21.69 14.35
C THR A 41 8.21 21.93 15.74
N PRO A 42 9.24 22.79 15.85
CA PRO A 42 9.83 23.14 17.15
C PRO A 42 8.80 23.80 18.08
N GLY A 43 8.74 23.33 19.33
CA GLY A 43 7.84 23.90 20.33
C GLY A 43 6.36 23.60 20.10
N ASN A 44 6.04 22.59 19.27
CA ASN A 44 4.66 22.14 19.09
C ASN A 44 4.04 21.75 20.45
N LYS A 45 2.86 22.30 20.75
CA LYS A 45 2.13 22.07 22.00
C LYS A 45 0.99 21.07 21.86
N ILE A 46 0.68 20.65 20.63
CA ILE A 46 -0.41 19.73 20.35
C ILE A 46 0.09 18.30 20.64
N VAL A 47 -0.30 17.75 21.78
CA VAL A 47 0.16 16.43 22.26
C VAL A 47 -0.02 15.33 21.20
N LYS A 48 -1.14 15.36 20.47
CA LYS A 48 -1.46 14.38 19.43
C LYS A 48 -0.60 14.48 18.17
N GLN A 49 0.17 15.56 18.01
CA GLN A 49 1.12 15.77 16.91
C GLN A 49 2.56 15.43 17.28
N LEU A 50 2.87 15.19 18.57
CA LEU A 50 4.25 15.08 19.03
C LEU A 50 4.95 13.81 18.55
N SER A 51 4.27 12.68 18.61
CA SER A 51 4.83 11.40 18.16
C SER A 51 3.77 10.37 17.86
N PHE A 52 4.09 9.45 16.96
CA PHE A 52 3.33 8.22 16.71
C PHE A 52 4.31 7.06 16.59
N GLN A 53 4.03 5.94 17.25
CA GLN A 53 4.79 4.72 17.10
C GLN A 53 3.90 3.61 16.58
N GLY A 54 4.30 2.98 15.48
CA GLY A 54 3.53 1.92 14.85
C GLY A 54 4.40 0.99 14.02
N ARG A 55 3.94 -0.24 13.84
CA ARG A 55 4.47 -1.12 12.78
C ARG A 55 3.92 -0.65 11.44
N TYR A 56 4.64 -0.92 10.35
CA TYR A 56 4.18 -0.65 8.98
C TYR A 56 3.99 0.85 8.63
N CYS A 57 4.15 1.78 9.57
CA CYS A 57 3.98 3.21 9.31
C CYS A 57 5.34 3.86 9.03
N ILE A 58 5.70 3.99 7.76
CA ILE A 58 7.06 4.40 7.38
C ILE A 58 7.26 5.92 7.55
N PRO A 59 8.43 6.38 8.05
CA PRO A 59 8.77 7.80 8.09
C PRO A 59 8.83 8.42 6.71
N SER A 60 8.61 9.74 6.62
CA SER A 60 8.64 10.48 5.36
C SER A 60 9.98 10.31 4.63
N GLN A 61 11.10 10.30 5.37
CA GLN A 61 12.45 10.06 4.81
C GLN A 61 12.65 8.65 4.26
N VAL A 62 11.86 7.66 4.72
CA VAL A 62 11.87 6.30 4.16
C VAL A 62 10.97 6.26 2.92
N ALA A 63 9.77 6.85 3.01
CA ALA A 63 8.84 6.93 1.89
C ALA A 63 9.45 7.66 0.67
N ASP A 64 10.17 8.75 0.90
CA ASP A 64 10.77 9.62 -0.13
C ASP A 64 11.99 9.01 -0.83
N ARG A 65 12.45 7.81 -0.42
CA ARG A 65 13.61 7.17 -1.06
C ARG A 65 13.27 6.73 -2.48
N GLN A 66 14.02 7.25 -3.43
CA GLN A 66 14.10 6.68 -4.77
C GLN A 66 14.97 5.43 -4.74
N VAL A 67 14.49 4.37 -5.39
CA VAL A 67 15.19 3.09 -5.49
C VAL A 67 15.09 2.63 -6.94
N ASP A 68 16.22 2.51 -7.61
CA ASP A 68 16.35 2.18 -9.03
C ASP A 68 16.83 0.74 -9.29
N ASP A 69 17.22 0.02 -8.23
CA ASP A 69 17.59 -1.38 -8.27
C ASP A 69 16.46 -2.28 -7.71
N PRO A 70 16.02 -3.30 -8.46
CA PRO A 70 14.91 -4.15 -8.04
C PRO A 70 15.23 -5.01 -6.80
N VAL A 71 16.50 -5.38 -6.58
CA VAL A 71 16.93 -6.12 -5.38
C VAL A 71 16.81 -5.20 -4.17
N LEU A 72 17.33 -3.97 -4.25
CA LEU A 72 17.25 -3.00 -3.16
C LEU A 72 15.81 -2.61 -2.83
N LEU A 73 14.93 -2.52 -3.83
CA LEU A 73 13.51 -2.24 -3.60
C LEU A 73 12.83 -3.40 -2.85
N LEU A 74 13.11 -4.64 -3.26
CA LEU A 74 12.62 -5.83 -2.57
C LEU A 74 13.13 -5.90 -1.13
N ASP A 75 14.42 -5.64 -0.91
CA ASP A 75 15.02 -5.64 0.43
C ASP A 75 14.39 -4.57 1.33
N GLY A 76 14.13 -3.37 0.80
CA GLY A 76 13.44 -2.31 1.52
C GLY A 76 12.02 -2.71 1.92
N LEU A 77 11.26 -3.34 1.02
CA LEU A 77 9.91 -3.82 1.33
C LEU A 77 9.93 -4.97 2.34
N ASN A 78 10.88 -5.91 2.22
CA ASN A 78 11.11 -7.00 3.17
C ASN A 78 11.41 -6.47 4.59
N ASP A 79 12.28 -5.46 4.73
CA ASP A 79 12.60 -4.82 6.02
C ASP A 79 11.37 -4.17 6.66
N ILE A 80 10.57 -3.46 5.86
CA ILE A 80 9.35 -2.80 6.34
C ILE A 80 8.29 -3.83 6.79
N LEU A 81 8.11 -4.89 5.99
CA LEU A 81 7.02 -5.85 6.15
C LEU A 81 7.37 -7.07 7.00
N GLY A 82 8.64 -7.24 7.39
CA GLY A 82 9.07 -8.38 8.18
C GLY A 82 9.08 -9.69 7.37
N THR A 83 9.59 -9.65 6.14
CA THR A 83 9.64 -10.84 5.26
C THR A 83 11.04 -11.09 4.71
N HIS A 84 11.27 -12.29 4.18
CA HIS A 84 12.53 -12.69 3.50
C HIS A 84 12.25 -13.18 2.07
N TYR A 85 11.38 -12.48 1.35
CA TYR A 85 11.06 -12.86 -0.01
C TYR A 85 12.25 -12.65 -0.93
N SER A 86 12.40 -13.53 -1.91
CA SER A 86 13.45 -13.47 -2.91
C SER A 86 12.84 -13.71 -4.29
N PHE A 87 13.54 -13.29 -5.35
CA PHE A 87 13.13 -13.61 -6.72
C PHE A 87 13.19 -15.12 -7.03
N HIS A 88 13.88 -15.91 -6.21
CA HIS A 88 13.90 -17.37 -6.35
C HIS A 88 12.66 -17.99 -5.72
N SER A 89 12.30 -17.58 -4.50
CA SER A 89 11.12 -18.10 -3.80
C SER A 89 9.81 -17.60 -4.40
N ILE A 90 9.78 -16.37 -4.91
CA ILE A 90 8.59 -15.76 -5.53
C ILE A 90 9.01 -15.06 -6.83
N PRO A 91 9.05 -15.78 -7.96
CA PRO A 91 9.48 -15.22 -9.26
C PRO A 91 8.66 -14.01 -9.73
N ALA A 92 7.39 -13.91 -9.32
CA ALA A 92 6.51 -12.80 -9.67
C ALA A 92 6.98 -11.44 -9.12
N LEU A 93 7.80 -11.41 -8.07
CA LEU A 93 8.30 -10.15 -7.50
C LEU A 93 9.22 -9.39 -8.47
N ARG A 94 10.01 -10.08 -9.28
CA ARG A 94 10.96 -9.41 -10.20
C ARG A 94 10.25 -8.48 -11.18
N PRO A 95 9.25 -8.92 -11.97
CA PRO A 95 8.54 -8.00 -12.86
C PRO A 95 7.81 -6.90 -12.09
N ILE A 96 7.33 -7.15 -10.86
CA ILE A 96 6.67 -6.14 -10.03
C ILE A 96 7.65 -5.03 -9.61
N MET A 97 8.84 -5.38 -9.13
CA MET A 97 9.85 -4.38 -8.77
C MET A 97 10.26 -3.54 -9.98
N ILE A 98 10.49 -4.19 -11.13
CA ILE A 98 10.79 -3.52 -12.40
C ILE A 98 9.66 -2.58 -12.81
N TYR A 99 8.40 -2.99 -12.63
CA TYR A 99 7.25 -2.13 -12.92
C TYR A 99 7.24 -0.87 -12.04
N CYS A 100 7.45 -1.00 -10.73
CA CYS A 100 7.52 0.15 -9.82
C CYS A 100 8.63 1.13 -10.22
N ILE A 101 9.83 0.62 -10.52
CA ILE A 101 10.98 1.43 -10.96
C ILE A 101 10.66 2.15 -12.27
N ARG A 102 10.10 1.46 -13.27
CA ARG A 102 9.72 2.05 -14.57
C ARG A 102 8.62 3.11 -14.45
N LYS A 103 7.81 3.05 -13.40
CA LYS A 103 6.78 4.06 -13.08
C LYS A 103 7.34 5.21 -12.23
N GLU A 104 8.64 5.21 -11.93
CA GLU A 104 9.33 6.20 -11.10
C GLU A 104 8.68 6.32 -9.71
N TYR A 105 8.23 5.17 -9.17
CA TYR A 105 7.68 5.12 -7.82
C TYR A 105 8.82 5.12 -6.80
N ASP A 106 8.74 6.06 -5.87
CA ASP A 106 9.52 5.98 -4.64
C ASP A 106 9.08 4.79 -3.77
N LEU A 107 9.89 4.50 -2.75
CA LEU A 107 9.66 3.39 -1.83
C LEU A 107 8.27 3.50 -1.18
N GLY A 108 7.82 4.70 -0.83
CA GLY A 108 6.50 4.92 -0.25
C GLY A 108 5.37 4.52 -1.19
N MET A 109 5.45 4.89 -2.46
CA MET A 109 4.42 4.59 -3.44
C MET A 109 4.39 3.09 -3.75
N ALA A 110 5.56 2.46 -3.93
CA ALA A 110 5.66 1.01 -4.11
C ALA A 110 5.10 0.26 -2.89
N TYR A 111 5.49 0.68 -1.69
CA TYR A 111 5.02 0.12 -0.43
C TYR A 111 3.49 0.26 -0.28
N GLY A 112 2.94 1.45 -0.50
CA GLY A 112 1.51 1.71 -0.39
C GLY A 112 0.68 0.86 -1.35
N LEU A 113 1.13 0.69 -2.60
CA LEU A 113 0.48 -0.15 -3.60
C LEU A 113 0.54 -1.65 -3.27
N LEU A 114 1.67 -2.13 -2.75
CA LEU A 114 1.93 -3.55 -2.59
C LEU A 114 1.56 -4.10 -1.22
N ARG A 115 1.54 -3.27 -0.19
CA ARG A 115 1.34 -3.68 1.22
C ARG A 115 0.15 -4.61 1.41
N HIS A 116 -0.97 -4.31 0.75
CA HIS A 116 -2.19 -5.11 0.89
C HIS A 116 -2.07 -6.50 0.27
N TRP A 117 -1.23 -6.65 -0.76
CA TRP A 117 -1.07 -7.88 -1.52
C TRP A 117 0.15 -8.69 -1.08
N TRP A 118 0.99 -8.13 -0.21
CA TRP A 118 2.33 -8.62 0.04
C TRP A 118 2.35 -10.06 0.53
N PHE A 119 1.55 -10.38 1.53
CA PHE A 119 1.52 -11.71 2.14
C PHE A 119 0.85 -12.76 1.26
N ASP A 120 0.01 -12.34 0.31
CA ASP A 120 -0.69 -13.22 -0.61
C ASP A 120 -0.07 -13.25 -2.01
N ILE A 121 1.06 -12.58 -2.23
CA ILE A 121 1.62 -12.35 -3.57
C ILE A 121 1.89 -13.65 -4.35
N SER A 122 2.22 -14.74 -3.64
CA SER A 122 2.39 -16.08 -4.21
C SER A 122 1.11 -16.65 -4.82
N ASN A 123 -0.06 -16.25 -4.31
CA ASN A 123 -1.38 -16.62 -4.81
C ASN A 123 -1.84 -15.74 -5.98
N PHE A 124 -1.12 -14.64 -6.24
CA PHE A 124 -1.42 -13.65 -7.29
C PHE A 124 -0.26 -13.49 -8.29
N PRO A 125 0.12 -14.54 -9.03
CA PRO A 125 1.24 -14.47 -9.99
C PRO A 125 1.04 -13.40 -11.08
N SER A 126 -0.19 -12.97 -11.31
CA SER A 126 -0.57 -11.93 -12.28
C SER A 126 -0.96 -10.60 -11.62
N LEU A 127 -0.36 -10.23 -10.48
CA LEU A 127 -0.70 -8.99 -9.76
C LEU A 127 -0.62 -7.73 -10.65
N LEU A 128 0.36 -7.63 -11.54
CA LEU A 128 0.46 -6.50 -12.47
C LEU A 128 -0.72 -6.41 -13.43
N PHE A 129 -1.14 -7.55 -14.01
CA PHE A 129 -2.35 -7.60 -14.83
C PHE A 129 -3.59 -7.20 -14.02
N HIS A 130 -3.64 -7.59 -12.75
CA HIS A 130 -4.71 -7.17 -11.86
C HIS A 130 -4.73 -5.64 -11.64
N PHE A 131 -3.57 -5.01 -11.45
CA PHE A 131 -3.47 -3.54 -11.37
C PHE A 131 -3.97 -2.86 -12.64
N GLU A 132 -3.59 -3.35 -13.82
CA GLU A 132 -4.07 -2.81 -15.10
C GLU A 132 -5.59 -2.92 -15.23
N VAL A 133 -6.16 -4.06 -14.84
CA VAL A 133 -7.62 -4.26 -14.83
C VAL A 133 -8.30 -3.28 -13.89
N LEU A 134 -7.80 -3.11 -12.67
CA LEU A 134 -8.35 -2.20 -11.65
C LEU A 134 -8.27 -0.74 -12.11
N GLU A 135 -7.13 -0.31 -12.66
CA GLU A 135 -6.92 1.05 -13.15
C GLU A 135 -7.84 1.37 -14.35
N ARG A 136 -7.94 0.45 -15.32
CA ARG A 136 -8.86 0.58 -16.45
C ARG A 136 -10.31 0.68 -15.98
N GLN A 137 -10.71 -0.20 -15.07
CA GLN A 137 -12.06 -0.22 -14.52
C GLN A 137 -12.43 1.04 -13.73
N ASP A 138 -11.50 1.61 -12.96
CA ASP A 138 -11.69 2.90 -12.28
C ASP A 138 -11.87 4.02 -13.31
N SER A 139 -11.05 4.02 -14.37
CA SER A 139 -11.09 5.02 -15.45
C SER A 139 -12.41 4.97 -16.22
N GLU A 140 -12.80 3.79 -16.73
CA GLU A 140 -14.05 3.58 -17.48
C GLU A 140 -15.29 3.94 -16.67
N ARG A 141 -15.29 3.69 -15.35
CA ARG A 141 -16.39 4.12 -14.47
C ARG A 141 -16.43 5.64 -14.35
N ARG A 142 -15.29 6.28 -14.07
CA ARG A 142 -15.23 7.75 -13.93
C ARG A 142 -15.61 8.48 -15.21
N GLU A 143 -15.33 7.90 -16.38
CA GLU A 143 -15.77 8.45 -17.68
C GLU A 143 -17.28 8.31 -17.86
N ARG A 144 -17.86 7.15 -17.52
CA ARG A 144 -19.31 6.90 -17.65
C ARG A 144 -20.18 7.79 -16.77
N VAL A 145 -19.68 8.19 -15.60
CA VAL A 145 -20.44 9.03 -14.65
C VAL A 145 -20.50 10.50 -15.07
N VAL A 146 -19.67 10.93 -16.02
CA VAL A 146 -19.65 12.31 -16.53
C VAL A 146 -20.58 12.43 -17.73
N TYR A 147 -21.84 12.82 -17.48
CA TYR A 147 -22.77 13.21 -18.54
C TYR A 147 -22.92 14.73 -18.56
N GLY A 148 -22.60 15.36 -19.70
CA GLY A 148 -22.68 16.83 -19.84
C GLY A 148 -21.81 17.62 -18.84
N GLY A 149 -20.77 17.01 -18.27
CA GLY A 149 -19.90 17.63 -17.26
C GLY A 149 -20.40 17.55 -15.81
N LEU A 150 -21.52 16.89 -15.56
CA LEU A 150 -22.09 16.66 -14.23
C LEU A 150 -21.95 15.20 -13.83
N PHE A 151 -21.76 14.96 -12.52
CA PHE A 151 -21.72 13.62 -11.94
C PHE A 151 -23.17 13.16 -11.67
N GLU A 152 -23.68 12.21 -12.46
CA GLU A 152 -25.03 11.63 -12.22
C GLU A 152 -25.06 10.67 -11.02
N GLU A 153 -23.93 10.02 -10.71
CA GLU A 153 -23.86 8.97 -9.70
C GLU A 153 -23.49 9.53 -8.31
N ARG A 154 -24.48 9.54 -7.40
CA ARG A 154 -24.36 10.06 -6.02
C ARG A 154 -23.27 9.40 -5.17
N LEU A 155 -22.74 8.26 -5.58
CA LEU A 155 -21.84 7.44 -4.76
C LEU A 155 -20.46 7.21 -5.39
N THR A 156 -19.99 8.17 -6.20
CA THR A 156 -18.62 8.11 -6.70
C THR A 156 -17.61 8.18 -5.53
N PRO A 157 -16.71 7.20 -5.36
CA PRO A 157 -15.64 7.25 -4.37
C PRO A 157 -14.58 8.29 -4.73
N PRO A 158 -13.75 8.72 -3.77
CA PRO A 158 -12.66 9.65 -4.05
C PRO A 158 -11.75 9.13 -5.17
N ARG A 159 -11.09 10.04 -5.91
CA ARG A 159 -10.12 9.64 -6.95
C ARG A 159 -8.87 9.02 -6.36
N ARG A 160 -8.45 9.57 -5.22
CA ARG A 160 -7.20 9.25 -4.56
C ARG A 160 -7.36 9.41 -3.06
N VAL A 161 -6.57 8.67 -2.30
CA VAL A 161 -6.60 8.66 -0.83
C VAL A 161 -5.19 8.84 -0.34
N TRP A 162 -4.99 9.72 0.65
CA TRP A 162 -3.73 9.79 1.36
C TRP A 162 -3.63 8.61 2.32
N ASP A 163 -2.80 7.64 1.98
CA ASP A 163 -2.47 6.55 2.88
C ASP A 163 -1.45 7.04 3.91
N LEU A 164 -1.90 7.18 5.16
CA LEU A 164 -1.09 7.67 6.26
C LEU A 164 0.07 6.74 6.62
N TYR A 165 0.05 5.47 6.22
CA TYR A 165 1.12 4.52 6.54
C TYR A 165 2.28 4.60 5.55
N SER A 166 2.01 4.70 4.26
CA SER A 166 3.03 4.94 3.22
C SER A 166 3.43 6.41 3.06
N ASN A 167 2.64 7.34 3.61
CA ASN A 167 2.73 8.76 3.35
C ASN A 167 2.60 9.13 1.87
N ARG A 168 1.72 8.43 1.13
CA ARG A 168 1.48 8.67 -0.29
C ARG A 168 0.02 8.78 -0.62
N VAL A 169 -0.26 9.59 -1.63
CA VAL A 169 -1.57 9.65 -2.28
C VAL A 169 -1.67 8.50 -3.28
N LEU A 170 -2.42 7.47 -2.89
CA LEU A 170 -2.68 6.30 -3.72
C LEU A 170 -3.94 6.52 -4.57
N PRO A 171 -4.01 5.96 -5.79
CA PRO A 171 -5.27 5.88 -6.51
C PRO A 171 -6.27 5.03 -5.71
N PHE A 172 -7.55 5.35 -5.81
CA PHE A 172 -8.57 4.68 -5.00
C PHE A 172 -8.65 3.17 -5.25
N TRP A 173 -8.41 2.72 -6.49
CA TRP A 173 -8.38 1.30 -6.82
C TRP A 173 -7.29 0.51 -6.08
N ALA A 174 -6.23 1.18 -5.59
CA ALA A 174 -5.12 0.52 -4.91
C ALA A 174 -5.39 0.17 -3.44
N ILE A 175 -6.41 0.77 -2.82
CA ILE A 175 -6.78 0.48 -1.42
C ILE A 175 -7.76 -0.70 -1.30
N GLN A 176 -7.86 -1.54 -2.35
CA GLN A 176 -8.78 -2.69 -2.49
C GLN A 176 -10.25 -2.39 -2.17
N ALA A 177 -10.65 -1.11 -2.22
CA ALA A 177 -12.03 -0.71 -2.06
C ALA A 177 -12.83 -1.14 -3.30
N SER A 178 -13.83 -1.99 -3.11
CA SER A 178 -14.70 -2.34 -4.21
C SER A 178 -15.62 -1.16 -4.56
N TRP A 179 -16.04 -1.10 -5.82
CA TRP A 179 -17.06 -0.15 -6.28
C TRP A 179 -18.48 -0.63 -5.95
N ASP A 180 -18.61 -1.71 -5.16
CA ASP A 180 -19.92 -2.15 -4.69
C ASP A 180 -20.54 -1.07 -3.79
N GLU A 181 -21.82 -0.78 -4.02
CA GLU A 181 -22.49 0.33 -3.35
C GLU A 181 -22.58 0.10 -1.83
N SER A 182 -22.70 -1.16 -1.39
CA SER A 182 -22.68 -1.50 0.04
C SER A 182 -21.29 -1.28 0.63
N GLU A 183 -20.24 -1.71 -0.05
CA GLU A 183 -18.84 -1.50 0.36
C GLU A 183 -18.46 0.00 0.39
N ILE A 184 -18.84 0.79 -0.62
CA ILE A 184 -18.63 2.25 -0.60
C ILE A 184 -19.36 2.89 0.59
N ARG A 185 -20.59 2.44 0.87
CA ARG A 185 -21.34 2.89 2.06
C ARG A 185 -20.67 2.48 3.36
N HIS A 186 -20.07 1.28 3.41
CA HIS A 186 -19.31 0.82 4.56
C HIS A 186 -18.05 1.66 4.75
N LEU A 187 -17.23 1.86 3.71
CA LEU A 187 -16.02 2.70 3.75
C LEU A 187 -16.30 4.14 4.19
N ARG A 188 -17.43 4.72 3.76
CA ARG A 188 -17.88 6.05 4.19
C ARG A 188 -18.34 6.08 5.66
N ARG A 189 -18.78 4.95 6.21
CA ARG A 189 -19.28 4.82 7.59
C ARG A 189 -18.25 4.23 8.56
N SER A 190 -17.21 3.56 8.07
CA SER A 190 -16.23 2.82 8.86
C SER A 190 -15.16 3.71 9.49
N TYR A 191 -15.20 5.03 9.26
CA TYR A 191 -14.16 5.99 9.65
C TYR A 191 -12.77 5.70 9.04
N GLU A 192 -12.65 4.71 8.15
CA GLU A 192 -11.38 4.30 7.52
C GLU A 192 -10.89 5.34 6.51
N ILE A 193 -11.82 6.01 5.83
CA ILE A 193 -11.54 7.14 4.93
C ILE A 193 -12.23 8.39 5.47
N GLN A 194 -11.44 9.38 5.87
CA GLN A 194 -11.92 10.65 6.37
C GLN A 194 -11.58 11.77 5.41
N ALA A 195 -12.52 12.71 5.24
CA ALA A 195 -12.27 13.93 4.49
C ALA A 195 -11.61 14.97 5.41
N VAL A 196 -10.41 15.40 5.04
CA VAL A 196 -9.75 16.56 5.66
C VAL A 196 -9.91 17.73 4.72
N SER A 197 -10.52 18.83 5.19
CA SER A 197 -10.78 20.02 4.38
C SER A 197 -10.35 21.28 5.10
N HIS A 198 -9.63 22.13 4.38
CA HIS A 198 -9.28 23.49 4.80
C HIS A 198 -10.09 24.55 4.04
N ALA A 199 -11.18 24.15 3.37
CA ALA A 199 -11.98 25.06 2.55
C ALA A 199 -12.72 26.14 3.36
N TRP A 200 -12.96 25.90 4.65
CA TRP A 200 -13.54 26.86 5.58
C TRP A 200 -12.62 28.05 5.86
N MET A 201 -11.32 27.94 5.55
CA MET A 201 -10.33 28.98 5.80
C MET A 201 -10.18 29.94 4.61
N PRO A 202 -10.04 31.26 4.85
CA PRO A 202 -9.77 32.24 3.79
C PRO A 202 -8.52 31.87 2.96
N PRO A 203 -8.51 32.10 1.63
CA PRO A 203 -7.34 31.84 0.79
C PRO A 203 -6.05 32.51 1.30
N ALA A 204 -6.15 33.70 1.91
CA ALA A 204 -5.02 34.45 2.44
C ALA A 204 -4.28 33.75 3.60
N LEU A 205 -4.93 32.81 4.30
CA LEU A 205 -4.35 32.03 5.40
C LEU A 205 -3.87 30.64 4.96
N ARG A 206 -4.05 30.32 3.67
CA ARG A 206 -3.54 29.10 3.05
C ARG A 206 -2.33 29.41 2.19
N HIS A 207 -1.49 28.41 1.98
CA HIS A 207 -0.49 28.43 0.93
C HIS A 207 -0.57 27.12 0.15
N SER A 208 -0.07 27.14 -1.09
CA SER A 208 -0.08 25.98 -1.98
C SER A 208 1.31 25.36 -1.97
N MET A 209 1.44 24.07 -1.62
CA MET A 209 2.72 23.36 -1.62
C MET A 209 2.73 22.20 -2.60
N PHE A 210 3.83 22.05 -3.34
CA PHE A 210 4.14 20.79 -4.00
C PHE A 210 4.84 19.87 -3.01
N THR A 211 4.43 18.60 -2.95
CA THR A 211 4.90 17.67 -1.92
C THR A 211 5.26 16.32 -2.54
N SER A 212 6.21 15.59 -1.93
CA SER A 212 6.46 14.20 -2.31
C SER A 212 5.26 13.29 -2.06
N ILE A 213 4.42 13.63 -1.06
CA ILE A 213 3.21 12.88 -0.68
C ILE A 213 2.28 12.63 -1.87
N ASN A 214 2.10 13.61 -2.75
CA ASN A 214 1.31 13.47 -3.98
C ASN A 214 2.16 13.37 -5.26
N GLY A 215 3.46 13.06 -5.12
CA GLY A 215 4.41 12.95 -6.23
C GLY A 215 4.61 14.25 -6.98
N PHE A 216 4.48 15.40 -6.30
CA PHE A 216 4.58 16.74 -6.89
C PHE A 216 3.62 17.01 -8.07
N LYS A 217 2.54 16.22 -8.19
CA LYS A 217 1.62 16.28 -9.34
C LYS A 217 0.69 17.50 -9.34
N TRP A 218 0.34 18.01 -8.15
CA TRP A 218 -0.46 19.22 -8.00
C TRP A 218 -0.11 19.92 -6.68
N PRO A 219 -0.36 21.23 -6.55
CA PRO A 219 -0.09 21.90 -5.29
C PRO A 219 -1.26 21.65 -4.31
N VAL A 220 -0.94 21.37 -3.06
CA VAL A 220 -1.91 21.10 -1.98
C VAL A 220 -2.15 22.39 -1.19
N PRO A 221 -3.40 22.88 -1.08
CA PRO A 221 -3.71 24.06 -0.26
C PRO A 221 -3.76 23.67 1.21
N ILE A 222 -2.82 24.16 2.01
CA ILE A 222 -2.79 23.93 3.46
C ILE A 222 -2.75 25.24 4.25
N PRO A 223 -3.19 25.26 5.51
CA PRO A 223 -3.00 26.41 6.40
C PRO A 223 -1.53 26.75 6.58
N LYS A 224 -1.22 28.04 6.73
CA LYS A 224 0.16 28.55 6.88
C LYS A 224 0.88 28.10 8.14
N ASP A 225 0.13 27.70 9.15
CA ASP A 225 0.58 27.30 10.47
C ASP A 225 0.58 25.78 10.68
N ILE A 226 0.31 24.99 9.65
CA ILE A 226 0.30 23.52 9.72
C ILE A 226 1.49 22.92 8.99
N ASN A 227 2.10 21.91 9.61
CA ASN A 227 3.03 20.99 8.97
C ASN A 227 2.30 19.67 8.62
N LEU A 228 2.48 19.15 7.41
CA LEU A 228 1.83 17.92 6.96
C LEU A 228 2.30 16.67 7.71
N ASP A 229 3.55 16.61 8.15
CA ASP A 229 4.06 15.49 8.95
C ASP A 229 3.41 15.49 10.35
N ASP A 230 3.24 16.67 10.95
CA ASP A 230 2.53 16.81 12.23
C ASP A 230 1.05 16.44 12.08
N LEU A 231 0.40 16.93 11.03
CA LEU A 231 -1.00 16.58 10.73
C LEU A 231 -1.14 15.06 10.52
N ARG A 232 -0.19 14.42 9.83
CA ARG A 232 -0.17 12.97 9.65
C ARG A 232 -0.11 12.25 11.00
N ILE A 233 0.76 12.68 11.91
CA ILE A 233 0.88 12.13 13.27
C ILE A 233 -0.43 12.30 14.03
N GLU A 234 -1.05 13.47 13.95
CA GLU A 234 -2.37 13.72 14.56
C GLU A 234 -3.41 12.76 14.05
N LEU A 235 -3.57 12.65 12.72
CA LEU A 235 -4.55 11.77 12.09
C LEU A 235 -4.31 10.29 12.43
N LEU A 236 -3.05 9.87 12.60
CA LEU A 236 -2.72 8.52 13.06
C LEU A 236 -3.11 8.28 14.53
N ASN A 237 -3.01 9.30 15.38
CA ASN A 237 -3.33 9.24 16.81
C ASN A 237 -4.81 9.50 17.14
N LEU A 238 -5.61 9.90 16.16
CA LEU A 238 -7.07 10.12 16.27
C LEU A 238 -7.92 8.93 15.81
N ARG A 239 -7.27 7.89 15.27
CA ARG A 239 -7.91 6.62 14.91
C ARG A 239 -8.24 5.76 16.13
#